data_AF-A0A2Z6M728-F1
#
_entry.id   AF-A0A2Z6M728-F1
#
_cell.length_a   1.000
_cell.length_b   1.000
_cell.length_c   1.000
_cell.angle_alpha   90.00
_cell.angle_beta   90.00
_cell.angle_gamma   90.00
#
_symmetry.space_group_name_H-M   'P 1'
#
loop_
_entity.id
_entity.type
_entity.pdbx_description
1 polymer ?
#
loop_
_entity_poly.entity_id
_entity_poly.type
_entity_poly.pdbx_seq_one_letter_code
_entity_poly.pdbx_strand_id
1 'polypeptide(L)'
;MQPYDIRKKCEGGLPLCYDFSNMVTFLNMKTVREALGVGDLEFISCSGTVYHALLEDWMKNLEVGIPVLLEDGIKLLVYAGEYDLICNWLGNSRWVDAMQWSGQKEFNSSPTNPYLVDSEEAGTLKNYGPLAFLK
;
A
#
# COMPACT_ATOMS: atom_id res chain seq x y z
N MET A 1 -6.75 14.07 -13.30
CA MET A 1 -7.13 13.51 -11.98
C MET A 1 -5.87 12.90 -11.39
N GLN A 2 -5.59 13.12 -10.09
CA GLN A 2 -4.43 12.51 -9.44
C GLN A 2 -4.75 11.04 -9.10
N PRO A 3 -3.90 10.06 -9.48
CA PRO A 3 -4.19 8.63 -9.25
C PRO A 3 -4.04 8.22 -7.77
N TYR A 4 -3.34 9.01 -6.96
CA TYR A 4 -3.07 8.72 -5.55
C TYR A 4 -4.02 9.42 -4.57
N ASP A 5 -4.82 10.38 -5.05
CA ASP A 5 -5.84 11.07 -4.25
C ASP A 5 -6.86 11.72 -5.22
N ILE A 6 -8.03 11.10 -5.37
CA ILE A 6 -9.07 11.57 -6.30
C ILE A 6 -9.59 12.97 -5.97
N ARG A 7 -9.35 13.48 -4.76
CA ARG A 7 -9.81 14.80 -4.30
C ARG A 7 -8.92 15.92 -4.83
N LYS A 8 -7.73 15.58 -5.36
CA LYS A 8 -6.68 16.53 -5.73
C LYS A 8 -6.43 16.55 -7.24
N LYS A 9 -5.91 17.68 -7.71
CA LYS A 9 -5.37 17.81 -9.06
C LYS A 9 -3.89 17.45 -9.02
N CYS A 10 -3.43 16.76 -10.07
CA CYS A 10 -2.01 16.50 -10.25
C CYS A 10 -1.33 17.80 -10.68
N GLU A 11 -0.60 18.44 -9.77
CA GLU A 11 0.12 19.67 -10.06
C GLU A 11 1.50 19.32 -10.65
N GLY A 12 1.85 19.92 -11.79
CA GLY A 12 3.23 19.98 -12.26
C GLY A 12 3.80 18.80 -13.05
N GLY A 13 3.02 17.79 -13.44
CA GLY A 13 3.49 16.75 -14.38
C GLY A 13 4.63 15.86 -13.88
N LEU A 14 4.92 15.89 -12.57
CA LEU A 14 5.85 14.97 -11.92
C LEU A 14 5.24 13.56 -11.89
N PRO A 15 6.04 12.48 -12.01
CA PRO A 15 5.54 11.12 -12.16
C PRO A 15 4.65 10.64 -10.99
N LEU A 16 4.71 11.33 -9.84
CA LEU A 16 3.99 10.96 -8.61
C LEU A 16 2.95 12.00 -8.15
N CYS A 17 2.67 13.05 -8.94
CA CYS A 17 1.66 14.08 -8.65
C CYS A 17 1.81 14.82 -7.29
N TYR A 18 2.94 14.67 -6.61
CA TYR A 18 3.33 15.36 -5.39
C TYR A 18 4.76 15.90 -5.56
N ASP A 19 5.09 16.98 -4.86
CA ASP A 19 6.44 17.54 -4.86
C ASP A 19 7.36 16.81 -3.88
N PHE A 20 8.29 16.04 -4.43
CA PHE A 20 9.34 15.34 -3.69
C PHE A 20 10.72 16.01 -3.80
N SER A 21 10.79 17.22 -4.36
CA SER A 21 12.06 17.92 -4.62
C SER A 21 12.90 18.12 -3.36
N ASN A 22 12.27 18.47 -2.23
CA ASN A 22 12.94 18.64 -0.94
C ASN A 22 13.62 17.34 -0.48
N MET A 23 12.92 16.21 -0.57
CA MET A 23 13.47 14.90 -0.22
C MET A 23 14.64 14.52 -1.14
N VAL A 24 14.45 14.66 -2.45
CA VAL A 24 15.49 14.36 -3.45
C VAL A 24 16.72 15.23 -3.25
N THR A 25 16.53 16.52 -2.97
CA THR A 25 17.63 17.46 -2.71
C THR A 25 18.37 17.08 -1.43
N PHE A 26 17.64 16.85 -0.34
CA PHE A 26 18.22 16.49 0.96
C PHE A 26 19.04 15.20 0.87
N LEU A 27 18.49 14.15 0.28
CA LEU A 27 19.18 12.84 0.17
C LEU A 27 20.39 12.88 -0.77
N ASN A 28 20.48 13.86 -1.65
CA ASN A 28 21.64 14.06 -2.52
C ASN A 28 22.71 15.01 -1.95
N MET A 29 22.47 15.64 -0.80
CA MET A 29 23.48 16.45 -0.12
C MET A 29 24.68 15.58 0.26
N LYS A 30 25.89 16.06 -0.04
CA LYS A 30 27.14 15.36 0.29
C LYS A 30 27.20 14.96 1.78
N THR A 31 26.87 15.89 2.67
CA THR A 31 26.88 15.64 4.13
C THR A 31 25.91 14.54 4.54
N VAL A 32 24.73 14.47 3.91
CA VAL A 32 23.73 13.42 4.18
C VAL A 32 24.21 12.07 3.66
N ARG A 33 24.79 12.04 2.46
CA ARG A 33 25.32 10.81 1.85
C ARG A 33 26.53 10.26 2.60
N GLU A 34 27.40 11.14 3.08
CA GLU A 34 28.51 10.80 3.96
C GLU A 34 28.00 10.21 5.28
N ALA A 35 26.98 10.83 5.89
CA ALA A 35 26.38 10.33 7.12
C ALA A 35 25.69 8.96 6.95
N LEU A 36 25.08 8.71 5.79
CA LEU A 36 24.45 7.41 5.44
C LEU A 36 25.46 6.36 4.96
N GLY A 37 26.69 6.74 4.63
CA GLY A 37 27.72 5.82 4.13
C GLY A 37 27.45 5.27 2.72
N VAL A 38 26.69 5.98 1.89
CA VAL A 38 26.30 5.53 0.53
C VAL A 38 27.27 5.96 -0.57
N GLY A 39 28.34 6.67 -0.21
CA GLY A 39 29.36 7.16 -1.14
C GLY A 39 28.76 8.02 -2.25
N ASP A 40 29.20 7.77 -3.49
CA ASP A 40 28.84 8.54 -4.67
C ASP A 40 27.57 8.03 -5.40
N LEU A 41 26.72 7.24 -4.74
CA LEU A 41 25.39 6.88 -5.24
C LEU A 41 24.40 8.06 -5.22
N GLU A 42 23.87 8.42 -6.38
CA GLU A 42 22.82 9.42 -6.52
C GLU A 42 21.46 8.84 -6.10
N PHE A 43 20.72 9.58 -5.28
CA PHE A 43 19.37 9.23 -4.91
C PHE A 43 18.37 9.67 -5.98
N ILE A 44 17.56 8.72 -6.45
CA ILE A 44 16.37 8.95 -7.28
C ILE A 44 15.15 8.33 -6.61
N SER A 45 13.97 8.93 -6.78
CA SER A 45 12.74 8.48 -6.11
C SER A 45 12.20 7.15 -6.66
N CYS A 46 12.22 6.97 -7.97
CA CYS A 46 11.78 5.74 -8.64
C CYS A 46 12.70 5.44 -9.83
N SER A 47 13.28 4.24 -9.88
CA SER A 47 14.13 3.82 -10.99
C SER A 47 13.31 3.26 -12.15
N GLY A 48 13.32 3.98 -13.27
CA GLY A 48 12.72 3.48 -14.51
C GLY A 48 13.37 2.16 -14.96
N THR A 49 14.67 1.98 -14.77
CA THR A 49 15.38 0.74 -15.15
C THR A 49 14.83 -0.47 -14.39
N VAL A 50 14.63 -0.35 -13.08
CA VAL A 50 14.06 -1.44 -12.27
C VAL A 50 12.60 -1.69 -12.65
N TYR A 51 11.82 -0.63 -12.87
CA TYR A 51 10.43 -0.76 -13.33
C TYR A 51 10.33 -1.56 -14.63
N HIS A 52 11.15 -1.23 -15.64
CA HIS A 52 11.13 -1.94 -16.93
C HIS A 52 11.60 -3.39 -16.81
N ALA A 53 12.55 -3.68 -15.92
CA ALA A 53 13.05 -5.02 -15.69
C ALA A 53 12.01 -5.97 -15.06
N LEU A 54 11.02 -5.43 -14.36
CA LEU A 54 9.98 -6.21 -13.65
C LEU A 54 8.59 -6.10 -14.31
N LEU A 55 8.50 -5.63 -15.56
CA LEU A 55 7.21 -5.47 -16.26
C LEU A 55 6.42 -6.77 -16.39
N GLU A 56 7.10 -7.89 -16.57
CA GLU A 56 6.46 -9.21 -16.71
C GLU A 56 5.82 -9.71 -15.40
N ASP A 57 6.22 -9.14 -14.26
CA ASP A 57 5.66 -9.50 -12.95
C ASP A 57 4.34 -8.81 -12.67
N TRP A 58 4.01 -7.73 -13.41
CA TRP A 58 2.90 -6.83 -13.12
C TRP A 58 1.53 -7.54 -13.04
N MET A 59 1.32 -8.55 -13.90
CA MET A 59 0.06 -9.28 -13.99
C MET A 59 0.07 -10.63 -13.29
N LYS A 60 1.13 -10.96 -12.54
CA LYS A 60 1.18 -12.21 -11.77
C LYS A 60 0.20 -12.13 -10.61
N ASN A 61 -0.66 -13.14 -10.47
CA ASN A 61 -1.52 -13.25 -9.30
C ASN A 61 -0.71 -13.73 -8.09
N LEU A 62 -0.44 -12.83 -7.15
CA LEU A 62 0.29 -13.11 -5.92
C LEU A 62 -0.63 -13.42 -4.73
N GLU A 63 -1.93 -13.12 -4.84
CA GLU A 63 -2.91 -13.35 -3.78
C GLU A 63 -3.06 -14.84 -3.45
N VAL A 64 -2.82 -15.73 -4.42
CA VAL A 64 -2.84 -17.20 -4.23
C VAL A 64 -1.85 -17.72 -3.17
N GLY A 65 -0.82 -16.94 -2.83
CA GLY A 65 0.15 -17.29 -1.78
C GLY A 65 -0.32 -16.94 -0.37
N ILE A 66 -1.30 -16.04 -0.23
CA ILE A 66 -1.75 -15.52 1.06
C ILE A 66 -2.47 -16.58 1.91
N PRO A 67 -3.36 -17.44 1.37
CA PRO A 67 -4.08 -18.41 2.19
C PRO A 67 -3.16 -19.29 3.02
N VAL A 68 -2.06 -19.80 2.45
CA VAL A 68 -1.08 -20.64 3.17
C VAL A 68 -0.49 -19.89 4.38
N LEU A 69 -0.20 -18.60 4.23
CA LEU A 69 0.33 -17.77 5.32
C LEU A 69 -0.71 -17.62 6.44
N LEU A 70 -1.99 -17.45 6.09
CA LEU A 70 -3.07 -17.37 7.07
C LEU A 70 -3.27 -18.69 7.82
N GLU A 71 -3.21 -19.83 7.12
CA GLU A 71 -3.32 -21.16 7.74
C GLU A 71 -2.14 -21.45 8.69
N ASP A 72 -0.95 -20.92 8.38
CA ASP A 72 0.23 -20.98 9.25
C ASP A 72 0.14 -20.00 10.45
N GLY A 73 -0.98 -19.28 10.59
CA GLY A 73 -1.24 -18.36 11.70
C GLY A 73 -0.54 -16.99 11.57
N ILE A 74 0.01 -16.67 10.40
CA ILE A 74 0.60 -15.36 10.13
C ILE A 74 -0.52 -14.33 10.02
N LYS A 75 -0.44 -13.28 10.84
CA LYS A 75 -1.42 -12.20 10.84
C LYS A 75 -1.23 -11.29 9.64
N LEU A 76 -2.29 -11.04 8.88
CA LEU A 76 -2.31 -10.14 7.74
C LEU A 76 -3.27 -8.97 7.99
N LEU A 77 -2.75 -7.76 7.81
CA LEU A 77 -3.53 -6.53 7.72
C LEU A 77 -3.47 -6.02 6.28
N VAL A 78 -4.61 -5.96 5.61
CA VAL A 78 -4.79 -5.24 4.36
C VAL A 78 -5.39 -3.88 4.70
N TYR A 79 -4.70 -2.79 4.36
CA TYR A 79 -5.20 -1.43 4.60
C TYR A 79 -5.24 -0.64 3.29
N ALA A 80 -6.29 0.17 3.09
CA ALA A 80 -6.45 0.95 1.87
C ALA A 80 -7.10 2.31 2.16
N GLY A 81 -6.45 3.40 1.72
CA GLY A 81 -7.01 4.74 1.86
C GLY A 81 -8.24 4.95 0.97
N GLU A 82 -9.28 5.58 1.51
CA GLU A 82 -10.57 5.73 0.83
C GLU A 82 -10.51 6.50 -0.50
N TYR A 83 -9.56 7.41 -0.64
CA TYR A 83 -9.46 8.31 -1.79
C TYR A 83 -8.37 7.94 -2.78
N ASP A 84 -7.69 6.81 -2.60
CA ASP A 84 -6.73 6.30 -3.57
C ASP A 84 -7.45 5.65 -4.76
N LEU A 85 -7.03 5.97 -5.98
CA LEU A 85 -7.60 5.36 -7.19
C LEU A 85 -6.79 4.14 -7.63
N ILE A 86 -5.46 4.23 -7.58
CA ILE A 86 -4.58 3.22 -8.18
C ILE A 86 -4.69 1.88 -7.46
N CYS A 87 -4.71 1.89 -6.12
CA CYS A 87 -4.90 0.73 -5.26
C CYS A 87 -6.14 0.93 -4.38
N ASN A 88 -7.27 1.26 -5.02
CA ASN A 88 -8.50 1.64 -4.35
C ASN A 88 -9.02 0.60 -3.33
N TRP A 89 -9.69 1.10 -2.29
CA TRP A 89 -10.25 0.27 -1.23
C TRP A 89 -11.34 -0.71 -1.70
N LEU A 90 -12.09 -0.36 -2.75
CA LEU A 90 -13.16 -1.22 -3.29
C LEU A 90 -12.57 -2.48 -3.92
N GLY A 91 -11.51 -2.34 -4.70
CA GLY A 91 -10.77 -3.45 -5.29
C GLY A 91 -10.12 -4.31 -4.22
N ASN A 92 -9.52 -3.67 -3.21
CA ASN A 92 -8.94 -4.38 -2.08
C ASN A 92 -9.98 -5.18 -1.28
N SER A 93 -11.09 -4.55 -0.91
CA SER A 93 -12.19 -5.22 -0.21
C SER A 93 -12.71 -6.43 -1.00
N ARG A 94 -12.89 -6.30 -2.32
CA ARG A 94 -13.42 -7.39 -3.15
C ARG A 94 -12.49 -8.59 -3.23
N TRP A 95 -11.19 -8.39 -3.40
CA TRP A 95 -10.27 -9.54 -3.46
C TRP A 95 -10.13 -10.17 -2.08
N VAL A 96 -10.07 -9.38 -1.00
CA VAL A 96 -10.00 -9.91 0.38
C VAL A 96 -11.24 -10.74 0.72
N ASP A 97 -12.44 -10.27 0.36
CA ASP A 97 -13.70 -11.02 0.59
C ASP A 97 -13.77 -12.30 -0.27
N ALA A 98 -13.17 -12.29 -1.47
CA ALA A 98 -13.18 -13.41 -2.42
C ALA A 98 -12.09 -14.46 -2.15
N MET A 99 -11.00 -14.07 -1.47
CA MET A 99 -9.86 -14.93 -1.16
C MET A 99 -10.32 -16.20 -0.43
N GLN A 100 -9.90 -17.35 -0.94
CA GLN A 100 -10.28 -18.66 -0.41
C GLN A 100 -9.33 -19.10 0.70
N TRP A 101 -9.83 -19.19 1.93
CA TRP A 101 -9.10 -19.68 3.10
C TRP A 101 -10.09 -20.22 4.15
N SER A 102 -9.60 -20.95 5.16
CA SER A 102 -10.45 -21.68 6.11
C SER A 102 -11.45 -20.80 6.86
N GLY A 103 -11.11 -19.53 7.12
CA GLY A 103 -11.95 -18.55 7.82
C GLY A 103 -12.72 -17.58 6.92
N GLN A 104 -12.81 -17.83 5.60
CA GLN A 104 -13.46 -16.89 4.67
C GLN A 104 -14.92 -16.59 5.05
N LYS A 105 -15.70 -17.61 5.42
CA LYS A 105 -17.13 -17.44 5.71
C LYS A 105 -17.35 -16.55 6.92
N GLU A 106 -16.55 -16.77 7.96
CA GLU A 106 -16.60 -16.02 9.20
C GLU A 106 -16.04 -14.62 9.03
N PHE A 107 -15.00 -14.43 8.21
CA PHE A 107 -14.56 -13.10 7.81
C PHE A 107 -15.70 -12.36 7.10
N ASN A 108 -16.35 -12.98 6.13
CA ASN A 108 -17.44 -12.36 5.37
C ASN A 108 -18.69 -12.05 6.20
N SER A 109 -18.94 -12.81 7.27
CA SER A 109 -20.03 -12.53 8.22
C SER A 109 -19.64 -11.58 9.36
N SER A 110 -18.35 -11.26 9.50
CA SER A 110 -17.87 -10.40 10.57
C SER A 110 -18.31 -8.94 10.37
N PRO A 111 -18.71 -8.24 11.45
CA PRO A 111 -19.12 -6.86 11.37
C PRO A 111 -17.93 -5.95 11.03
N THR A 112 -18.21 -4.90 10.28
CA THR A 112 -17.31 -3.77 10.10
C THR A 112 -17.53 -2.78 11.24
N ASN A 113 -16.49 -2.53 12.05
CA ASN A 113 -16.56 -1.66 13.21
C ASN A 113 -15.74 -0.37 12.99
N PRO A 114 -16.09 0.75 13.65
CA PRO A 114 -15.24 1.93 13.67
C PRO A 114 -13.85 1.61 14.22
N TYR A 115 -12.81 2.11 13.57
CA TYR A 115 -11.43 2.05 14.02
C TYR A 115 -11.05 3.39 14.64
N LEU A 116 -10.68 3.38 15.93
CA LEU A 116 -10.39 4.59 16.68
C LEU A 116 -8.89 4.75 16.92
N VAL A 117 -8.38 5.97 16.72
CA VAL A 117 -7.03 6.39 17.12
C VAL A 117 -7.20 7.60 18.04
N ASP A 118 -6.65 7.53 19.25
CA ASP A 118 -6.81 8.59 20.26
C ASP A 118 -8.29 8.97 20.55
N SER A 119 -9.18 7.97 20.48
CA SER A 119 -10.66 8.10 20.60
C SER A 119 -11.37 8.78 19.42
N GLU A 120 -10.66 9.10 18.35
CA GLU A 120 -11.23 9.66 17.11
C GLU A 120 -11.36 8.58 16.04
N GLU A 121 -12.46 8.59 15.28
CA GLU A 121 -12.65 7.66 14.17
C GLU A 121 -11.63 7.94 13.05
N ALA A 122 -10.78 6.95 12.79
CA ALA A 122 -9.71 7.00 11.80
C ALA A 122 -9.97 6.06 10.61
N GLY A 123 -11.06 5.29 10.65
CA GLY A 123 -11.44 4.35 9.59
C GLY A 123 -12.41 3.28 10.07
N THR A 124 -12.47 2.18 9.34
CA THR A 124 -13.35 1.04 9.55
C THR A 124 -12.58 -0.27 9.44
N LEU A 125 -12.80 -1.17 10.39
CA LEU A 125 -12.08 -2.42 10.53
C LEU A 125 -13.04 -3.61 10.47
N LYS A 126 -12.76 -4.54 9.57
CA LYS A 126 -13.37 -5.88 9.49
C LYS A 126 -12.29 -6.91 9.73
N ASN A 127 -12.49 -7.85 10.64
CA ASN A 127 -11.49 -8.87 10.94
C ASN A 127 -12.12 -10.20 11.36
N TYR A 128 -11.39 -11.28 11.09
CA TYR A 128 -11.66 -12.61 11.63
C TYR A 128 -10.35 -13.41 11.66
N GLY A 129 -10.07 -14.09 12.77
CA GLY A 129 -8.86 -14.89 12.92
C GLY A 129 -7.59 -14.08 12.59
N PRO A 130 -6.72 -14.56 11.70
CA PRO A 130 -5.47 -13.88 11.32
C PRO A 130 -5.65 -12.74 10.31
N LEU A 131 -6.84 -12.54 9.73
CA LEU A 131 -7.06 -11.58 8.65
C LEU A 131 -7.82 -10.34 9.13
N ALA A 132 -7.30 -9.16 8.79
CA ALA A 132 -7.92 -7.86 9.02
C ALA A 132 -7.91 -7.00 7.75
N PHE A 133 -9.02 -6.31 7.49
CA PHE A 133 -9.16 -5.29 6.46
C PHE A 133 -9.51 -3.94 7.09
N LEU A 134 -8.67 -2.93 6.84
CA LEU A 134 -8.83 -1.56 7.32
C LEU A 134 -9.02 -0.60 6.15
N LYS A 135 -10.08 0.20 6.19
CA LYS A 135 -10.28 1.34 5.29
C LYS A 135 -10.42 2.62 6.07
#